data_AF-A0A924DM76-F1
#
_entry.id   AF-A0A924DM76-F1
#
_cell.length_a   1.000
_cell.length_b   1.000
_cell.length_c   1.000
_cell.angle_alpha   90.00
_cell.angle_beta   90.00
_cell.angle_gamma   90.00
#
_symmetry.space_group_name_H-M   'P 1'
#
loop_
_entity.id
_entity.type
_entity.pdbx_description
1 polymer ?
#
loop_
_entity_poly.entity_id
_entity_poly.type
_entity_poly.pdbx_seq_one_letter_code
_entity_poly.pdbx_strand_id
1 'polypeptide(L)'
;MLRSSIIILITLLVVSCGKTTDEKTMEAVLSANISLSKGNCQEAINILEANGRQNNNSHYLKTLASAYACRSKFSVVTFFASDIGLSVTPAPLGGAAKYSTSLAVVSTPLQTDNNFQDLQTAINILYYAGGFSSATEPTSFERLKYFTTTDAGEINSQLLFMTLAQLGKYMKVYANAGTTGVKGSGGAGNNCFTNYTDAGIPPPIITALSSMPGACKVTNSPHAQLATAVTARRTRLCQGVVLVNGILDTLPSVIASGAGSLGSISTLTANINSYKASLVAAYPAVGLVTTVLSQYNCENDPGITTATLESYFAIIFEALIQ
;
A
#
# COMPACT_ATOMS: atom_id res chain seq x y z
N MET A 1 37.70 19.17 -54.60
CA MET A 1 36.28 18.77 -54.49
C MET A 1 36.08 17.51 -53.65
N LEU A 2 36.87 16.45 -53.82
CA LEU A 2 36.74 15.18 -53.05
C LEU A 2 36.87 15.34 -51.51
N ARG A 3 37.72 16.25 -51.02
CA ARG A 3 37.90 16.53 -49.58
C ARG A 3 36.67 17.15 -48.90
N SER A 4 35.92 18.01 -49.60
CA SER A 4 34.71 18.63 -49.05
C SER A 4 33.52 17.66 -49.00
N SER A 5 33.46 16.71 -49.94
CA SER A 5 32.44 15.65 -49.97
C SER A 5 32.61 14.62 -48.85
N ILE A 6 33.84 14.32 -48.45
CA ILE A 6 34.13 13.39 -47.33
C ILE A 6 33.74 14.03 -45.99
N ILE A 7 33.96 15.34 -45.82
CA ILE A 7 33.57 16.04 -44.59
C ILE A 7 32.04 16.01 -44.44
N ILE A 8 31.27 16.31 -45.50
CA ILE A 8 29.80 16.27 -45.47
C ILE A 8 29.25 14.87 -45.15
N LEU A 9 29.84 13.80 -45.70
CA LEU A 9 29.44 12.43 -45.41
C LEU A 9 29.75 12.02 -43.96
N ILE A 10 30.87 12.49 -43.40
CA ILE A 10 31.22 12.28 -41.99
C ILE A 10 30.29 13.09 -41.09
N THR A 11 29.91 14.33 -41.44
CA THR A 11 28.95 15.13 -40.65
C THR A 11 27.54 14.52 -40.67
N LEU A 12 27.13 13.90 -41.79
CA LEU A 12 25.85 13.17 -41.91
C LEU A 12 25.82 11.86 -41.10
N LEU A 13 26.97 11.23 -40.85
CA LEU A 13 27.08 10.01 -40.03
C LEU A 13 27.05 10.29 -38.52
N VAL A 14 27.37 11.51 -38.07
CA VAL A 14 27.28 11.91 -36.65
C VAL A 14 25.92 12.46 -36.25
N VAL A 15 25.02 12.76 -37.19
CA VAL A 15 23.59 12.96 -36.91
C VAL A 15 22.91 11.59 -36.89
N SER A 16 23.29 10.77 -35.91
CA SER A 16 22.58 9.54 -35.61
C SER A 16 21.13 9.89 -35.26
N CYS A 17 20.17 9.50 -36.10
CA CYS A 17 18.73 9.51 -35.83
C CYS A 17 18.34 8.48 -34.74
N GLY A 18 19.13 8.36 -33.68
CA GLY A 18 18.79 7.55 -32.53
C GLY A 18 17.67 8.24 -31.74
N LYS A 19 16.61 7.48 -31.40
CA LYS A 19 15.57 7.97 -30.49
C LYS A 19 16.21 8.50 -29.21
N THR A 20 15.77 9.68 -28.78
CA THR A 20 16.13 10.24 -27.48
C THR A 20 15.67 9.31 -26.35
N THR A 21 16.25 9.47 -25.16
CA THR A 21 15.83 8.69 -23.97
C THR A 21 14.34 8.86 -23.67
N ASP A 22 13.81 10.07 -23.87
CA ASP A 22 12.41 10.38 -23.66
C ASP A 22 11.52 9.67 -24.68
N GLU A 23 11.89 9.69 -25.96
CA GLU A 23 11.17 8.97 -27.02
C GLU A 23 11.15 7.45 -26.79
N LYS A 24 12.28 6.87 -26.36
CA LYS A 24 12.36 5.45 -26.01
C LYS A 24 11.45 5.13 -24.83
N THR A 25 11.42 5.99 -23.82
CA THR A 25 10.57 5.82 -22.64
C THR A 25 9.09 5.90 -23.01
N MET A 26 8.69 6.87 -23.84
CA MET A 26 7.31 6.99 -24.31
C MET A 26 6.87 5.77 -25.13
N GLU A 27 7.74 5.26 -26.01
CA GLU A 27 7.46 4.05 -26.79
C GLU A 27 7.35 2.79 -25.90
N ALA A 28 8.21 2.66 -24.89
CA ALA A 28 8.14 1.57 -23.93
C ALA A 28 6.82 1.61 -23.13
N VAL A 29 6.40 2.81 -22.69
CA VAL A 29 5.11 3.01 -22.00
C VAL A 29 3.94 2.63 -22.92
N LEU A 30 3.93 3.09 -24.16
CA LEU A 30 2.88 2.74 -25.13
C LEU A 30 2.82 1.22 -25.36
N SER A 31 3.97 0.59 -25.61
CA SER A 31 4.07 -0.85 -25.87
C SER A 31 3.63 -1.68 -24.66
N ALA A 32 4.01 -1.26 -23.46
CA ALA A 32 3.56 -1.88 -22.21
C ALA A 32 2.05 -1.75 -22.01
N ASN A 33 1.45 -0.59 -22.31
CA ASN A 33 0.00 -0.41 -22.25
C ASN A 33 -0.75 -1.32 -23.25
N ILE A 34 -0.18 -1.55 -24.44
CA ILE A 34 -0.74 -2.51 -25.41
C ILE A 34 -0.70 -3.94 -24.83
N SER A 35 0.40 -4.33 -24.19
CA SER A 35 0.51 -5.63 -23.51
C SER A 35 -0.47 -5.77 -22.34
N LEU A 36 -0.65 -4.71 -21.54
CA LEU A 36 -1.62 -4.68 -20.44
C LEU A 36 -3.06 -4.82 -20.93
N SER A 37 -3.40 -4.18 -22.06
CA SER A 37 -4.72 -4.30 -22.68
C SER A 37 -5.05 -5.73 -23.12
N LYS A 38 -4.02 -6.56 -23.35
CA LYS A 38 -4.14 -8.00 -23.67
C LYS A 38 -4.04 -8.90 -22.43
N GLY A 39 -3.92 -8.33 -21.23
CA GLY A 39 -3.68 -9.08 -19.99
C GLY A 39 -2.28 -9.67 -19.85
N ASN A 40 -1.33 -9.31 -20.72
CA ASN A 40 0.05 -9.80 -20.65
C ASN A 40 0.91 -8.93 -19.71
N CYS A 41 0.67 -9.09 -18.41
CA CYS A 41 1.30 -8.28 -17.37
C CYS A 41 2.84 -8.45 -17.34
N GLN A 42 3.33 -9.68 -17.51
CA GLN A 42 4.79 -9.95 -17.48
C GLN A 42 5.52 -9.28 -18.64
N GLU A 43 4.94 -9.32 -19.84
CA GLU A 43 5.54 -8.67 -20.99
C GLU A 43 5.58 -7.15 -20.82
N ALA A 44 4.54 -6.55 -20.25
CA ALA A 44 4.55 -5.13 -19.92
C ALA A 44 5.68 -4.76 -18.93
N ILE A 45 5.93 -5.59 -17.91
CA ILE A 45 7.07 -5.42 -16.99
C ILE A 45 8.39 -5.52 -17.75
N ASN A 46 8.55 -6.56 -18.58
CA ASN A 46 9.79 -6.77 -19.34
C ASN A 46 10.12 -5.58 -20.25
N ILE A 47 9.12 -5.07 -20.98
CA ILE A 47 9.27 -3.90 -21.87
C ILE A 47 9.76 -2.68 -21.10
N LEU A 48 9.14 -2.37 -19.95
CA LEU A 48 9.47 -1.19 -19.17
C LEU A 48 10.83 -1.32 -18.48
N GLU A 49 11.11 -2.45 -17.85
CA GLU A 49 12.38 -2.66 -17.14
C GLU A 49 13.57 -2.72 -18.11
N ALA A 50 13.38 -3.20 -19.36
CA ALA A 50 14.40 -3.18 -20.40
C ALA A 50 14.84 -1.76 -20.80
N ASN A 51 13.99 -0.75 -20.59
CA ASN A 51 14.33 0.65 -20.83
C ASN A 51 15.15 1.28 -19.67
N GLY A 52 15.38 0.54 -18.58
CA GLY A 52 15.95 1.06 -17.35
C GLY A 52 14.95 1.89 -16.55
N ARG A 53 15.00 1.76 -15.22
CA ARG A 53 14.00 2.36 -14.34
C ARG A 53 14.05 3.90 -14.36
N GLN A 54 12.91 4.52 -14.69
CA GLN A 54 12.75 5.98 -14.79
C GLN A 54 12.03 6.54 -13.55
N ASN A 55 12.79 6.93 -12.52
CA ASN A 55 12.23 7.34 -11.22
C ASN A 55 11.50 8.69 -11.21
N ASN A 56 11.71 9.54 -12.23
CA ASN A 56 11.11 10.88 -12.33
C ASN A 56 10.10 11.00 -13.49
N ASN A 57 9.69 9.88 -14.09
CA ASN A 57 8.71 9.87 -15.17
C ASN A 57 7.39 9.28 -14.65
N SER A 58 6.37 10.13 -14.46
CA SER A 58 5.09 9.73 -13.87
C SER A 58 4.38 8.66 -14.70
N HIS A 59 4.38 8.78 -16.02
CA HIS A 59 3.77 7.81 -16.92
C HIS A 59 4.45 6.44 -16.84
N TYR A 60 5.78 6.42 -16.86
CA TYR A 60 6.56 5.19 -16.71
C TYR A 60 6.24 4.49 -15.39
N LEU A 61 6.27 5.21 -14.27
CA LEU A 61 6.02 4.63 -12.94
C LEU A 61 4.58 4.13 -12.78
N LYS A 62 3.59 4.89 -13.24
CA LYS A 62 2.18 4.48 -13.21
C LYS A 62 1.93 3.24 -14.06
N THR A 63 2.51 3.16 -15.26
CA THR A 63 2.38 1.98 -16.13
C THR A 63 3.11 0.78 -15.55
N LEU A 64 4.29 0.96 -14.97
CA LEU A 64 5.04 -0.12 -14.33
C LEU A 64 4.29 -0.67 -13.11
N ALA A 65 3.79 0.21 -12.25
CA ALA A 65 2.95 -0.17 -11.12
C ALA A 65 1.69 -0.91 -11.58
N SER A 66 1.01 -0.43 -12.64
CA SER A 66 -0.13 -1.14 -13.25
C SER A 66 0.24 -2.54 -13.74
N ALA A 67 1.44 -2.72 -14.29
CA ALA A 67 1.90 -4.03 -14.77
C ALA A 67 2.14 -5.03 -13.64
N TYR A 68 2.76 -4.60 -12.54
CA TYR A 68 2.86 -5.43 -11.33
C TYR A 68 1.50 -5.71 -10.69
N ALA A 69 0.62 -4.71 -10.61
CA ALA A 69 -0.72 -4.86 -10.08
C ALA A 69 -1.57 -5.85 -10.92
N CYS A 70 -1.46 -5.78 -12.26
CA CYS A 70 -2.04 -6.75 -13.19
C CYS A 70 -1.56 -8.17 -12.87
N ARG A 71 -0.25 -8.36 -12.63
CA ARG A 71 0.32 -9.67 -12.29
C ARG A 71 -0.22 -10.21 -10.96
N SER A 72 -0.50 -9.32 -10.00
CA SER A 72 -1.21 -9.63 -8.74
C SER A 72 -2.72 -9.87 -8.85
N LYS A 73 -3.28 -9.82 -10.07
CA LYS A 73 -4.73 -9.92 -10.36
C LYS A 73 -5.56 -8.71 -9.91
N PHE A 74 -4.92 -7.57 -9.63
CA PHE A 74 -5.65 -6.32 -9.41
C PHE A 74 -6.13 -5.75 -10.74
N SER A 75 -7.38 -5.29 -10.76
CA SER A 75 -8.02 -4.65 -11.92
C SER A 75 -8.73 -3.39 -11.45
N VAL A 76 -8.38 -2.25 -12.04
CA VAL A 76 -9.05 -0.98 -11.76
C VAL A 76 -10.53 -1.04 -12.13
N VAL A 77 -10.88 -1.76 -13.20
CA VAL A 77 -12.27 -1.95 -13.63
C VAL A 77 -13.05 -2.71 -12.56
N THR A 78 -12.53 -3.84 -12.09
CA THR A 78 -13.16 -4.62 -11.01
C THR A 78 -13.21 -3.83 -9.71
N PHE A 79 -12.14 -3.07 -9.41
CA PHE A 79 -12.07 -2.26 -8.21
C PHE A 79 -13.23 -1.27 -8.14
N PHE A 80 -13.45 -0.48 -9.19
CA PHE A 80 -14.53 0.51 -9.21
C PHE A 80 -15.91 -0.08 -9.47
N ALA A 81 -16.01 -1.17 -10.23
CA ALA A 81 -17.30 -1.78 -10.56
C ALA A 81 -17.91 -2.56 -9.38
N SER A 82 -17.07 -3.22 -8.56
CA SER A 82 -17.57 -4.12 -7.51
C SER A 82 -16.90 -3.97 -6.16
N ASP A 83 -15.58 -3.73 -6.11
CA ASP A 83 -14.85 -3.85 -4.83
C ASP A 83 -15.06 -2.62 -3.94
N ILE A 84 -14.92 -1.41 -4.47
CA ILE A 84 -14.96 -0.18 -3.66
C ILE A 84 -16.30 0.01 -2.94
N GLY A 85 -17.40 -0.47 -3.54
CA GLY A 85 -18.73 -0.46 -2.93
C GLY A 85 -18.86 -1.36 -1.69
N LEU A 86 -17.90 -2.26 -1.46
CA LEU A 86 -17.83 -3.10 -0.24
C LEU A 86 -17.24 -2.34 0.95
N SER A 87 -16.54 -1.22 0.71
CA SER A 87 -15.97 -0.35 1.74
C SER A 87 -16.99 0.67 2.27
N VAL A 88 -18.07 0.15 2.83
CA VAL A 88 -19.18 0.92 3.42
C VAL A 88 -19.36 0.59 4.91
N THR A 89 -20.12 1.44 5.60
CA THR A 89 -20.53 1.25 7.00
C THR A 89 -21.21 -0.11 7.22
N PRO A 90 -20.99 -0.82 8.36
CA PRO A 90 -20.27 -0.40 9.57
C PRO A 90 -18.74 -0.58 9.52
N ALA A 91 -18.21 -1.32 8.55
CA ALA A 91 -16.80 -1.71 8.49
C ALA A 91 -16.07 -1.23 7.21
N PRO A 92 -15.84 0.08 6.99
CA PRO A 92 -15.35 0.53 5.67
C PRO A 92 -13.95 -0.02 5.29
N LEU A 93 -13.05 -0.28 6.25
CA LEU A 93 -11.80 -1.03 5.98
C LEU A 93 -11.98 -2.55 6.03
N GLY A 94 -12.91 -3.06 6.84
CA GLY A 94 -13.23 -4.50 6.88
C GLY A 94 -13.78 -5.02 5.56
N GLY A 95 -14.54 -4.18 4.86
CA GLY A 95 -15.01 -4.44 3.50
C GLY A 95 -13.90 -4.77 2.50
N ALA A 96 -12.68 -4.24 2.70
CA ALA A 96 -11.54 -4.54 1.84
C ALA A 96 -11.17 -6.04 1.86
N ALA A 97 -11.42 -6.75 2.95
CA ALA A 97 -11.21 -8.19 3.03
C ALA A 97 -12.11 -9.00 2.09
N LYS A 98 -13.14 -8.36 1.50
CA LYS A 98 -14.06 -8.95 0.52
C LYS A 98 -13.75 -8.58 -0.92
N TYR A 99 -12.77 -7.72 -1.16
CA TYR A 99 -12.40 -7.36 -2.53
C TYR A 99 -12.03 -8.59 -3.34
N SER A 100 -12.25 -8.53 -4.65
CA SER A 100 -11.91 -9.60 -5.58
C SER A 100 -10.49 -10.15 -5.38
N THR A 101 -9.52 -9.26 -5.13
CA THR A 101 -8.12 -9.62 -4.88
C THR A 101 -7.87 -10.27 -3.51
N SER A 102 -8.74 -10.03 -2.53
CA SER A 102 -8.69 -10.60 -1.17
C SER A 102 -9.35 -11.98 -1.11
N LEU A 103 -10.30 -12.28 -2.02
CA LEU A 103 -11.01 -13.57 -2.06
C LEU A 103 -10.20 -14.69 -2.73
N ALA A 104 -9.09 -14.37 -3.38
CA ALA A 104 -8.19 -15.36 -3.95
C ALA A 104 -7.56 -16.25 -2.85
N VAL A 105 -7.25 -17.50 -3.18
CA VAL A 105 -6.46 -18.36 -2.31
C VAL A 105 -5.09 -17.72 -2.12
N VAL A 106 -4.76 -17.38 -0.87
CA VAL A 106 -3.51 -16.74 -0.48
C VAL A 106 -2.63 -17.70 0.29
N SER A 107 -1.34 -17.68 -0.02
CA SER A 107 -0.36 -18.40 0.78
C SER A 107 -0.18 -17.72 2.13
N THR A 108 -0.08 -18.51 3.20
CA THR A 108 0.22 -18.02 4.54
C THR A 108 1.60 -18.54 4.96
N PRO A 109 2.55 -17.67 5.31
CA PRO A 109 2.40 -16.22 5.50
C PRO A 109 2.33 -15.42 4.19
N LEU A 110 1.69 -14.24 4.20
CA LEU A 110 1.48 -13.42 2.99
C LEU A 110 2.78 -13.02 2.28
N GLN A 111 3.91 -12.98 2.98
CA GLN A 111 5.20 -12.67 2.37
C GLN A 111 5.69 -13.76 1.42
N THR A 112 5.09 -14.95 1.38
CA THR A 112 5.41 -15.99 0.38
C THR A 112 4.39 -16.04 -0.75
N ASP A 113 3.37 -15.20 -0.73
CA ASP A 113 2.34 -15.14 -1.76
C ASP A 113 2.76 -14.20 -2.89
N ASN A 114 2.92 -14.73 -4.10
CA ASN A 114 3.37 -13.95 -5.25
C ASN A 114 2.42 -12.79 -5.59
N ASN A 115 1.10 -12.99 -5.44
CA ASN A 115 0.15 -11.92 -5.72
C ASN A 115 0.28 -10.79 -4.68
N PHE A 116 0.49 -11.13 -3.41
CA PHE A 116 0.75 -10.15 -2.37
C PHE A 116 2.06 -9.39 -2.59
N GLN A 117 3.14 -10.09 -2.98
CA GLN A 117 4.43 -9.46 -3.29
C GLN A 117 4.37 -8.55 -4.51
N ASP A 118 3.67 -8.95 -5.56
CA ASP A 118 3.51 -8.16 -6.79
C ASP A 118 2.72 -6.89 -6.53
N LEU A 119 1.62 -6.96 -5.78
CA LEU A 119 0.85 -5.78 -5.42
C LEU A 119 1.65 -4.86 -4.49
N GLN A 120 2.43 -5.42 -3.55
CA GLN A 120 3.35 -4.63 -2.73
C GLN A 120 4.42 -3.95 -3.57
N THR A 121 4.93 -4.62 -4.60
CA THR A 121 5.91 -4.04 -5.52
C THR A 121 5.31 -2.88 -6.30
N ALA A 122 4.07 -3.03 -6.82
CA ALA A 122 3.33 -1.97 -7.47
C ALA A 122 3.13 -0.75 -6.55
N ILE A 123 2.74 -0.99 -5.29
CA ILE A 123 2.61 0.05 -4.27
C ILE A 123 3.95 0.75 -4.06
N ASN A 124 5.03 0.01 -3.82
CA ASN A 124 6.35 0.58 -3.54
C ASN A 124 6.88 1.44 -4.69
N ILE A 125 6.63 1.05 -5.95
CA ILE A 125 6.98 1.85 -7.14
C ILE A 125 6.36 3.25 -7.06
N LEU A 126 5.08 3.34 -6.66
CA LEU A 126 4.40 4.63 -6.53
C LEU A 126 4.73 5.35 -5.24
N TYR A 127 4.93 4.62 -4.15
CA TYR A 127 5.24 5.16 -2.84
C TYR A 127 6.54 5.95 -2.87
N TYR A 128 7.57 5.37 -3.48
CA TYR A 128 8.90 5.94 -3.66
C TYR A 128 9.10 6.59 -5.04
N ALA A 129 8.00 7.00 -5.69
CA ALA A 129 8.07 7.77 -6.93
C ALA A 129 8.89 9.05 -6.71
N GLY A 130 9.87 9.31 -7.58
CA GLY A 130 10.93 10.32 -7.35
C GLY A 130 12.28 9.69 -6.97
N GLY A 131 12.30 8.38 -6.68
CA GLY A 131 13.53 7.63 -6.46
C GLY A 131 14.23 7.92 -5.12
N PHE A 132 13.49 8.44 -4.14
CA PHE A 132 14.03 8.68 -2.82
C PHE A 132 14.17 7.39 -1.99
N SER A 133 15.07 7.43 -1.02
CA SER A 133 15.43 6.30 -0.16
C SER A 133 14.24 5.76 0.65
N SER A 134 14.25 4.46 0.95
CA SER A 134 13.30 3.87 1.92
C SER A 134 13.47 4.39 3.34
N ALA A 135 14.58 5.07 3.66
CA ALA A 135 14.74 5.76 4.95
C ALA A 135 13.96 7.08 5.01
N THR A 136 13.49 7.60 3.87
CA THR A 136 12.62 8.78 3.81
C THR A 136 11.17 8.36 3.87
N GLU A 137 10.35 9.05 4.68
CA GLU A 137 8.91 8.80 4.74
C GLU A 137 8.24 9.16 3.39
N PRO A 138 7.63 8.18 2.69
CA PRO A 138 7.02 8.38 1.37
C PRO A 138 5.66 9.10 1.45
N THR A 139 5.65 10.32 1.99
CA THR A 139 4.44 11.14 2.10
C THR A 139 3.94 11.60 0.73
N SER A 140 2.65 11.89 0.65
CA SER A 140 2.03 12.57 -0.49
C SER A 140 2.71 13.90 -0.82
N PHE A 141 3.18 14.63 0.20
CA PHE A 141 3.95 15.86 0.06
C PHE A 141 5.36 15.62 -0.50
N GLU A 142 6.04 14.53 -0.12
CA GLU A 142 7.37 14.20 -0.62
C GLU A 142 7.36 14.02 -2.15
N ARG A 143 6.31 13.38 -2.69
CA ARG A 143 6.14 13.19 -4.13
C ARG A 143 5.99 14.51 -4.90
N LEU A 144 5.45 15.57 -4.29
CA LEU A 144 5.32 16.89 -4.92
C LEU A 144 6.68 17.57 -5.18
N LYS A 145 7.77 17.09 -4.57
CA LYS A 145 9.12 17.60 -4.86
C LYS A 145 9.64 17.16 -6.23
N TYR A 146 9.07 16.08 -6.79
CA TYR A 146 9.55 15.44 -8.02
C TYR A 146 8.56 15.52 -9.18
N PHE A 147 7.29 15.78 -8.88
CA PHE A 147 6.21 15.75 -9.87
C PHE A 147 5.34 17.00 -9.79
N THR A 148 4.67 17.32 -10.89
CA THR A 148 3.62 18.33 -10.90
C THR A 148 2.47 17.92 -9.98
N THR A 149 1.67 18.87 -9.51
CA THR A 149 0.47 18.57 -8.69
C THR A 149 -0.47 17.58 -9.37
N THR A 150 -0.63 17.69 -10.69
CA THR A 150 -1.45 16.76 -11.49
C THR A 150 -0.87 15.35 -11.47
N ASP A 151 0.42 15.22 -11.83
CA ASP A 151 1.11 13.92 -11.85
C ASP A 151 1.11 13.25 -10.47
N ALA A 152 1.38 14.02 -9.42
CA ALA A 152 1.36 13.54 -8.05
C ALA A 152 -0.06 13.12 -7.61
N GLY A 153 -1.10 13.86 -8.01
CA GLY A 153 -2.49 13.51 -7.75
C GLY A 153 -2.90 12.18 -8.40
N GLU A 154 -2.47 11.94 -9.64
CA GLU A 154 -2.70 10.67 -10.34
C GLU A 154 -1.94 9.50 -9.69
N ILE A 155 -0.67 9.71 -9.30
CA ILE A 155 0.13 8.72 -8.56
C ILE A 155 -0.55 8.40 -7.23
N ASN A 156 -0.95 9.41 -6.45
CA ASN A 156 -1.63 9.24 -5.16
C ASN A 156 -2.96 8.50 -5.29
N SER A 157 -3.71 8.76 -6.37
CA SER A 157 -4.98 8.07 -6.65
C SER A 157 -4.75 6.59 -6.91
N GLN A 158 -3.86 6.26 -7.84
CA GLN A 158 -3.54 4.86 -8.17
C GLN A 158 -2.97 4.12 -6.95
N LEU A 159 -2.09 4.77 -6.19
CA LEU A 159 -1.51 4.27 -4.95
C LEU A 159 -2.59 3.94 -3.91
N LEU A 160 -3.56 4.84 -3.70
CA LEU A 160 -4.65 4.62 -2.74
C LEU A 160 -5.45 3.36 -3.09
N PHE A 161 -5.82 3.17 -4.35
CA PHE A 161 -6.63 2.02 -4.78
C PHE A 161 -5.89 0.69 -4.55
N MET A 162 -4.61 0.65 -4.90
CA MET A 162 -3.78 -0.54 -4.68
C MET A 162 -3.53 -0.80 -3.19
N THR A 163 -3.34 0.26 -2.39
CA THR A 163 -3.15 0.15 -0.94
C THR A 163 -4.40 -0.38 -0.25
N LEU A 164 -5.60 0.04 -0.66
CA LEU A 164 -6.86 -0.53 -0.16
C LEU A 164 -6.97 -2.02 -0.49
N ALA A 165 -6.63 -2.43 -1.71
CA ALA A 165 -6.63 -3.85 -2.09
C ALA A 165 -5.61 -4.68 -1.30
N GLN A 166 -4.41 -4.15 -1.08
CA GLN A 166 -3.36 -4.80 -0.30
C GLN A 166 -3.74 -4.91 1.19
N LEU A 167 -4.36 -3.87 1.75
CA LEU A 167 -4.96 -3.92 3.08
C LEU A 167 -6.03 -5.00 3.13
N GLY A 168 -6.88 -5.12 2.12
CA GLY A 168 -7.86 -6.19 2.01
C GLY A 168 -7.25 -7.59 2.14
N LYS A 169 -6.18 -7.89 1.41
CA LYS A 169 -5.45 -9.17 1.52
C LYS A 169 -4.88 -9.37 2.92
N TYR A 170 -4.27 -8.34 3.50
CA TYR A 170 -3.74 -8.36 4.86
C TYR A 170 -4.83 -8.72 5.89
N MET A 171 -5.96 -8.03 5.79
CA MET A 171 -7.12 -8.18 6.65
C MET A 171 -7.77 -9.56 6.50
N LYS A 172 -7.88 -10.08 5.27
CA LYS A 172 -8.43 -11.40 5.04
C LYS A 172 -7.68 -12.48 5.81
N VAL A 173 -6.35 -12.44 5.77
CA VAL A 173 -5.49 -13.43 6.44
C VAL A 173 -5.42 -13.16 7.94
N TYR A 174 -4.88 -12.01 8.34
CA TYR A 174 -4.49 -11.81 9.74
C TYR A 174 -5.66 -11.45 10.66
N ALA A 175 -6.73 -10.87 10.12
CA ALA A 175 -7.95 -10.62 10.88
C ALA A 175 -8.86 -11.85 10.95
N ASN A 176 -8.54 -12.93 10.23
CA ASN A 176 -9.46 -14.06 10.05
C ASN A 176 -10.85 -13.59 9.59
N ALA A 177 -10.88 -12.73 8.57
CA ALA A 177 -12.14 -12.16 8.11
C ALA A 177 -12.97 -13.22 7.37
N GLY A 178 -14.24 -13.38 7.76
CA GLY A 178 -15.16 -14.33 7.13
C GLY A 178 -15.66 -13.90 5.76
N THR A 179 -16.72 -14.54 5.26
CA THR A 179 -17.35 -14.21 3.97
C THR A 179 -18.06 -12.86 3.99
N THR A 180 -18.49 -12.41 5.17
CA THR A 180 -19.10 -11.10 5.39
C THR A 180 -18.08 -9.98 5.58
N GLY A 181 -16.77 -10.28 5.59
CA GLY A 181 -15.70 -9.32 5.85
C GLY A 181 -15.50 -8.99 7.34
N VAL A 182 -16.34 -9.56 8.22
CA VAL A 182 -16.25 -9.37 9.67
C VAL A 182 -15.01 -10.08 10.22
N LYS A 183 -14.20 -9.37 10.98
CA LYS A 183 -13.04 -9.91 11.69
C LYS A 183 -13.40 -11.10 12.59
N GLY A 184 -12.54 -12.11 12.65
CA GLY A 184 -12.69 -13.28 13.52
C GLY A 184 -13.83 -14.24 13.14
N SER A 185 -14.54 -13.99 12.02
CA SER A 185 -15.63 -14.85 11.55
C SER A 185 -15.19 -15.88 10.50
N GLY A 186 -13.91 -15.92 10.16
CA GLY A 186 -13.34 -16.95 9.31
C GLY A 186 -13.06 -18.25 10.06
N GLY A 187 -12.54 -19.25 9.35
CA GLY A 187 -12.29 -20.59 9.91
C GLY A 187 -11.05 -20.72 10.80
N ALA A 188 -10.23 -19.67 10.95
CA ALA A 188 -9.06 -19.71 11.83
C ALA A 188 -9.46 -19.48 13.30
N GLY A 189 -8.65 -20.00 14.23
CA GLY A 189 -8.93 -19.93 15.68
C GLY A 189 -8.48 -18.64 16.38
N ASN A 190 -8.04 -17.61 15.64
CA ASN A 190 -7.59 -16.36 16.23
C ASN A 190 -8.71 -15.32 16.31
N ASN A 191 -8.81 -14.69 17.48
CA ASN A 191 -9.78 -13.63 17.75
C ASN A 191 -9.16 -12.23 17.62
N CYS A 192 -7.85 -12.13 17.82
CA CYS A 192 -7.06 -10.90 17.77
C CYS A 192 -6.07 -10.96 16.59
N PHE A 193 -5.62 -9.80 16.11
CA PHE A 193 -4.52 -9.77 15.14
C PHE A 193 -3.26 -10.35 15.77
N THR A 194 -2.87 -9.78 16.90
CA THR A 194 -1.64 -10.13 17.59
C THR A 194 -1.91 -10.31 19.08
N ASN A 195 -0.85 -10.62 19.83
CA ASN A 195 -0.95 -10.76 21.26
C ASN A 195 -0.89 -9.37 21.88
N TYR A 196 -1.82 -9.08 22.80
CA TYR A 196 -1.88 -7.80 23.51
C TYR A 196 -1.53 -7.97 24.99
N THR A 197 -0.58 -8.86 25.31
CA THR A 197 -0.16 -9.13 26.69
C THR A 197 1.26 -8.65 27.01
N ASP A 198 1.95 -8.00 26.08
CA ASP A 198 3.31 -7.53 26.38
C ASP A 198 3.26 -6.43 27.46
N ALA A 199 4.19 -6.49 28.42
CA ALA A 199 4.20 -5.65 29.63
C ALA A 199 4.29 -4.14 29.35
N GLY A 200 4.61 -3.75 28.12
CA GLY A 200 4.66 -2.36 27.68
C GLY A 200 3.34 -1.78 27.16
N ILE A 201 2.30 -2.59 26.96
CA ILE A 201 1.00 -2.06 26.54
C ILE A 201 0.34 -1.36 27.75
N PRO A 202 -0.07 -0.09 27.61
CA PRO A 202 -0.76 0.61 28.68
C PRO A 202 -2.07 -0.09 29.10
N PRO A 203 -2.31 -0.32 30.42
CA PRO A 203 -3.49 -1.02 30.90
C PRO A 203 -4.84 -0.47 30.38
N PRO A 204 -5.05 0.86 30.25
CA PRO A 204 -6.32 1.35 29.75
C PRO A 204 -6.59 1.01 28.28
N ILE A 205 -5.57 0.74 27.45
CA ILE A 205 -5.76 0.22 26.09
C ILE A 205 -6.34 -1.20 26.14
N ILE A 206 -5.83 -2.04 27.06
CA ILE A 206 -6.36 -3.40 27.27
C ILE A 206 -7.80 -3.35 27.78
N THR A 207 -8.10 -2.45 28.71
CA THR A 207 -9.47 -2.23 29.18
C THR A 207 -10.39 -1.78 28.05
N ALA A 208 -9.97 -0.80 27.24
CA ALA A 208 -10.75 -0.34 26.10
C ALA A 208 -11.06 -1.48 25.13
N LEU A 209 -10.06 -2.29 24.78
CA LEU A 209 -10.22 -3.45 23.88
C LEU A 209 -11.27 -4.45 24.38
N SER A 210 -11.28 -4.76 25.69
CA SER A 210 -12.28 -5.68 26.27
C SER A 210 -13.72 -5.16 26.14
N SER A 211 -13.90 -3.84 26.19
CA SER A 211 -15.19 -3.14 26.11
C SER A 211 -15.64 -2.84 24.68
N MET A 212 -14.73 -2.82 23.71
CA MET A 212 -15.04 -2.57 22.31
C MET A 212 -15.93 -3.67 21.74
N PRO A 213 -16.84 -3.38 20.79
CA PRO A 213 -17.51 -4.44 20.04
C PRO A 213 -16.47 -5.31 19.29
N GLY A 214 -16.86 -6.40 18.62
CA GLY A 214 -15.94 -7.19 17.80
C GLY A 214 -15.31 -8.43 18.47
N ALA A 215 -14.47 -9.14 17.69
CA ALA A 215 -14.05 -10.51 17.99
C ALA A 215 -12.93 -10.64 19.04
N CYS A 216 -12.06 -9.64 19.17
CA CYS A 216 -10.91 -9.72 20.08
C CYS A 216 -11.32 -9.47 21.54
N LYS A 217 -11.89 -10.50 22.17
CA LYS A 217 -12.27 -10.50 23.60
C LYS A 217 -11.22 -11.13 24.50
N VAL A 218 -10.32 -11.92 23.91
CA VAL A 218 -9.27 -12.67 24.59
C VAL A 218 -7.94 -12.19 24.06
N THR A 219 -7.26 -11.33 24.83
CA THR A 219 -6.08 -10.56 24.38
C THR A 219 -4.87 -11.42 24.01
N ASN A 220 -4.84 -12.69 24.42
CA ASN A 220 -3.81 -13.68 24.10
C ASN A 220 -4.25 -14.69 23.02
N SER A 221 -5.15 -14.31 22.11
CA SER A 221 -5.58 -15.14 20.97
C SER A 221 -5.11 -14.54 19.61
N PRO A 222 -3.79 -14.49 19.35
CA PRO A 222 -3.24 -13.89 18.13
C PRO A 222 -3.42 -14.79 16.90
N HIS A 223 -3.33 -14.19 15.72
CA HIS A 223 -3.06 -14.97 14.51
C HIS A 223 -1.69 -15.66 14.64
N ALA A 224 -1.57 -16.92 14.22
CA ALA A 224 -0.35 -17.72 14.40
C ALA A 224 0.91 -17.05 13.82
N GLN A 225 0.77 -16.32 12.71
CA GLN A 225 1.85 -15.59 12.04
C GLN A 225 2.16 -14.21 12.66
N LEU A 226 1.37 -13.77 13.63
CA LEU A 226 1.54 -12.51 14.38
C LEU A 226 1.73 -12.75 15.89
N ALA A 227 1.86 -14.00 16.31
CA ALA A 227 2.12 -14.37 17.70
C ALA A 227 3.54 -13.96 18.13
N THR A 228 3.74 -13.75 19.44
CA THR A 228 5.00 -13.24 20.01
C THR A 228 6.24 -14.06 19.64
N ALA A 229 6.10 -15.38 19.47
CA ALA A 229 7.20 -16.27 19.14
C ALA A 229 7.69 -16.19 17.67
N VAL A 230 7.00 -15.45 16.80
CA VAL A 230 7.31 -15.38 15.38
C VAL A 230 8.41 -14.36 15.10
N THR A 231 9.54 -14.80 14.53
CA THR A 231 10.68 -13.91 14.19
C THR A 231 10.27 -12.77 13.26
N ALA A 232 9.44 -13.04 12.25
CA ALA A 232 8.96 -12.04 11.28
C ALA A 232 7.76 -11.21 11.78
N ARG A 233 7.40 -11.28 13.08
CA ARG A 233 6.23 -10.61 13.65
C ARG A 233 6.29 -9.09 13.43
N ARG A 234 7.42 -8.45 13.74
CA ARG A 234 7.60 -7.00 13.59
C ARG A 234 7.35 -6.55 12.16
N THR A 235 7.98 -7.20 11.18
CA THR A 235 7.78 -6.94 9.76
C THR A 235 6.30 -6.97 9.38
N ARG A 236 5.57 -7.99 9.84
CA ARG A 236 4.15 -8.16 9.54
C ARG A 236 3.26 -7.12 10.22
N LEU A 237 3.58 -6.71 11.44
CA LEU A 237 2.88 -5.63 12.13
C LEU A 237 3.11 -4.31 11.40
N CYS A 238 4.37 -4.02 11.04
CA CYS A 238 4.74 -2.83 10.28
C CYS A 238 4.05 -2.74 8.92
N GLN A 239 3.88 -3.86 8.21
CA GLN A 239 3.12 -3.88 6.96
C GLN A 239 1.68 -3.39 7.17
N GLY A 240 1.01 -3.83 8.24
CA GLY A 240 -0.34 -3.34 8.56
C GLY A 240 -0.34 -1.84 8.86
N VAL A 241 0.57 -1.38 9.73
CA VAL A 241 0.69 0.04 10.09
C VAL A 241 0.89 0.92 8.86
N VAL A 242 1.84 0.56 8.00
CA VAL A 242 2.18 1.31 6.78
C VAL A 242 1.01 1.36 5.81
N LEU A 243 0.26 0.27 5.62
CA LEU A 243 -0.91 0.27 4.73
C LEU A 243 -1.99 1.22 5.23
N VAL A 244 -2.32 1.19 6.53
CA VAL A 244 -3.32 2.10 7.10
C VAL A 244 -2.82 3.55 7.04
N ASN A 245 -1.58 3.81 7.47
CA ASN A 245 -1.01 5.16 7.44
C ASN A 245 -0.93 5.71 6.02
N GLY A 246 -0.57 4.88 5.03
CA GLY A 246 -0.53 5.24 3.62
C GLY A 246 -1.89 5.65 3.06
N ILE A 247 -2.97 4.96 3.47
CA ILE A 247 -4.34 5.39 3.13
C ILE A 247 -4.64 6.76 3.70
N LEU A 248 -4.30 7.02 4.98
CA LEU A 248 -4.60 8.30 5.62
C LEU A 248 -3.76 9.46 5.06
N ASP A 249 -2.51 9.20 4.65
CA ASP A 249 -1.65 10.19 4.00
C ASP A 249 -2.14 10.53 2.58
N THR A 250 -2.52 9.51 1.80
CA THR A 250 -2.86 9.71 0.38
C THR A 250 -4.29 10.20 0.15
N LEU A 251 -5.24 9.80 1.00
CA LEU A 251 -6.66 10.10 0.80
C LEU A 251 -6.97 11.61 0.70
N PRO A 252 -6.44 12.50 1.56
CA PRO A 252 -6.70 13.94 1.44
C PRO A 252 -6.29 14.49 0.07
N SER A 253 -5.15 14.04 -0.47
CA SER A 253 -4.70 14.44 -1.80
C SER A 253 -5.63 13.95 -2.90
N VAL A 254 -6.18 12.74 -2.79
CA VAL A 254 -7.09 12.16 -3.80
C VAL A 254 -8.47 12.83 -3.78
N ILE A 255 -8.97 13.19 -2.60
CA ILE A 255 -10.21 13.96 -2.46
C ILE A 255 -10.03 15.34 -3.10
N ALA A 256 -8.89 16.00 -2.84
CA ALA A 256 -8.58 17.31 -3.42
C ALA A 256 -8.46 17.28 -4.95
N SER A 257 -8.02 16.16 -5.54
CA SER A 257 -7.93 16.00 -6.99
C SER A 257 -9.25 15.65 -7.69
N GLY A 258 -10.38 15.59 -6.95
CA GLY A 258 -11.72 15.47 -7.55
C GLY A 258 -12.20 14.05 -7.82
N ALA A 259 -11.62 13.02 -7.19
CA ALA A 259 -12.15 11.66 -7.27
C ALA A 259 -13.48 11.55 -6.49
N GLY A 260 -14.60 11.42 -7.21
CA GLY A 260 -15.94 11.25 -6.64
C GLY A 260 -16.11 9.97 -5.79
N SER A 261 -17.12 10.01 -4.91
CA SER A 261 -17.67 8.92 -4.05
C SER A 261 -16.75 8.21 -3.04
N LEU A 262 -15.72 8.87 -2.50
CA LEU A 262 -14.96 8.36 -1.34
C LEU A 262 -15.56 8.77 0.03
N GLY A 263 -16.84 9.18 0.08
CA GLY A 263 -17.47 9.77 1.28
C GLY A 263 -17.33 8.93 2.54
N SER A 264 -17.62 7.62 2.47
CA SER A 264 -17.50 6.71 3.62
C SER A 264 -16.05 6.51 4.08
N ILE A 265 -15.10 6.49 3.13
CA ILE A 265 -13.66 6.36 3.41
C ILE A 265 -13.10 7.66 4.01
N SER A 266 -13.61 8.82 3.58
CA SER A 266 -13.28 10.14 4.14
C SER A 266 -13.76 10.27 5.60
N THR A 267 -15.03 9.94 5.87
CA THR A 267 -15.58 9.95 7.23
C THR A 267 -14.82 8.99 8.15
N LEU A 268 -14.51 7.79 7.67
CA LEU A 268 -13.68 6.84 8.40
C LEU A 268 -12.30 7.42 8.72
N THR A 269 -11.63 8.05 7.76
CA THR A 269 -10.30 8.64 7.92
C THR A 269 -10.30 9.75 8.97
N ALA A 270 -11.35 10.58 9.01
CA ALA A 270 -11.55 11.55 10.09
C ALA A 270 -11.65 10.86 11.46
N ASN A 271 -12.40 9.75 11.56
CA ASN A 271 -12.48 8.96 12.78
C ASN A 271 -11.11 8.36 13.16
N ILE A 272 -10.38 7.75 12.21
CA ILE A 272 -9.04 7.19 12.46
C ILE A 272 -8.09 8.27 13.00
N ASN A 273 -8.09 9.46 12.41
CA ASN A 273 -7.26 10.58 12.87
C ASN A 273 -7.65 11.05 14.28
N SER A 274 -8.94 11.07 14.61
CA SER A 274 -9.41 11.37 15.98
C SER A 274 -8.93 10.32 16.99
N TYR A 275 -9.02 9.03 16.64
CA TYR A 275 -8.50 7.95 17.50
C TYR A 275 -6.99 8.01 17.66
N LYS A 276 -6.23 8.29 16.58
CA LYS A 276 -4.79 8.51 16.65
C LYS A 276 -4.44 9.66 17.58
N ALA A 277 -5.11 10.81 17.44
CA ALA A 277 -4.88 11.97 18.30
C ALA A 277 -5.16 11.63 19.78
N SER A 278 -6.26 10.92 20.05
CA SER A 278 -6.61 10.48 21.41
C SER A 278 -5.59 9.49 21.98
N LEU A 279 -5.13 8.54 21.15
CA LEU A 279 -4.11 7.55 21.51
C LEU A 279 -2.77 8.20 21.82
N VAL A 280 -2.34 9.19 21.04
CA VAL A 280 -1.08 9.92 21.26
C VAL A 280 -1.19 10.85 22.47
N ALA A 281 -2.33 11.51 22.68
CA ALA A 281 -2.56 12.34 23.85
C ALA A 281 -2.50 11.53 25.15
N ALA A 282 -3.06 10.31 25.14
CA ALA A 282 -3.00 9.40 26.28
C ALA A 282 -1.62 8.71 26.40
N TYR A 283 -0.97 8.39 25.28
CA TYR A 283 0.27 7.62 25.21
C TYR A 283 1.23 8.19 24.15
N PRO A 284 2.03 9.20 24.51
CA PRO A 284 2.88 9.92 23.54
C PRO A 284 3.85 9.02 22.75
N ALA A 285 4.33 7.93 23.36
CA ALA A 285 5.23 6.98 22.72
C ALA A 285 4.64 6.31 21.47
N VAL A 286 3.31 6.21 21.36
CA VAL A 286 2.63 5.64 20.18
C VAL A 286 2.70 6.58 18.97
N GLY A 287 3.02 7.87 19.17
CA GLY A 287 3.06 8.90 18.13
C GLY A 287 3.90 8.53 16.91
N LEU A 288 5.06 7.90 17.13
CA LEU A 288 5.94 7.45 16.05
C LEU A 288 5.25 6.44 15.12
N VAL A 289 4.53 5.46 15.70
CA VAL A 289 3.79 4.45 14.93
C VAL A 289 2.60 5.04 14.18
N THR A 290 1.99 6.11 14.71
CA THR A 290 0.81 6.71 14.05
C THR A 290 1.13 7.46 12.76
N THR A 291 2.39 7.76 12.48
CA THR A 291 2.80 8.58 11.33
C THR A 291 3.77 7.86 10.39
N VAL A 292 4.34 6.72 10.80
CA VAL A 292 5.29 5.98 9.95
C VAL A 292 4.63 5.44 8.68
N LEU A 293 5.20 5.79 7.54
CA LEU A 293 4.80 5.34 6.21
C LEU A 293 5.84 4.37 5.63
N SER A 294 7.11 4.50 5.97
CA SER A 294 8.14 3.58 5.52
C SER A 294 8.15 2.28 6.31
N GLN A 295 8.09 1.15 5.59
CA GLN A 295 8.33 -0.17 6.18
C GLN A 295 9.71 -0.25 6.83
N TYR A 296 10.73 0.34 6.18
CA TYR A 296 12.09 0.34 6.70
C TYR A 296 12.18 1.10 8.01
N ASN A 297 11.59 2.30 8.11
CA ASN A 297 11.61 3.07 9.35
C ASN A 297 10.80 2.38 10.44
N CYS A 298 9.64 1.80 10.12
CA CYS A 298 8.86 1.05 11.10
C CYS A 298 9.63 -0.12 11.71
N GLU A 299 10.44 -0.81 10.90
CA GLU A 299 11.21 -1.96 11.38
C GLU A 299 12.48 -1.56 12.15
N ASN A 300 13.14 -0.48 11.74
CA ASN A 300 14.49 -0.13 12.18
C ASN A 300 14.56 1.04 13.17
N ASP A 301 13.49 1.82 13.34
CA ASP A 301 13.47 2.89 14.34
C ASP A 301 13.40 2.30 15.76
N PRO A 302 14.41 2.54 16.62
CA PRO A 302 14.43 2.02 17.99
C PRO A 302 13.32 2.62 18.87
N GLY A 303 12.77 3.78 18.51
CA GLY A 303 11.61 4.38 19.16
C GLY A 303 10.31 3.63 18.90
N ILE A 304 10.24 2.84 17.82
CA ILE A 304 9.10 1.95 17.52
C ILE A 304 9.32 0.61 18.23
N THR A 305 8.69 0.49 19.39
CA THR A 305 8.71 -0.73 20.21
C THR A 305 7.56 -1.67 19.84
N THR A 306 7.68 -2.94 20.23
CA THR A 306 6.59 -3.91 20.07
C THR A 306 5.31 -3.44 20.77
N ALA A 307 5.44 -2.88 21.98
CA ALA A 307 4.31 -2.34 22.74
C ALA A 307 3.61 -1.18 22.02
N THR A 308 4.36 -0.29 21.34
CA THR A 308 3.76 0.79 20.55
C THR A 308 3.05 0.27 19.30
N LEU A 309 3.58 -0.79 18.65
CA LEU A 309 2.90 -1.46 17.54
C LEU A 309 1.61 -2.14 18.01
N GLU A 310 1.66 -2.89 19.10
CA GLU A 310 0.49 -3.56 19.67
C GLU A 310 -0.59 -2.57 20.13
N SER A 311 -0.18 -1.45 20.74
CA SER A 311 -1.09 -0.36 21.11
C SER A 311 -1.78 0.23 19.89
N TYR A 312 -1.05 0.42 18.79
CA TYR A 312 -1.62 0.85 17.51
C TYR A 312 -2.63 -0.17 17.00
N PHE A 313 -2.32 -1.46 16.99
CA PHE A 313 -3.25 -2.50 16.55
C PHE A 313 -4.50 -2.60 17.43
N ALA A 314 -4.33 -2.55 18.75
CA ALA A 314 -5.43 -2.65 19.71
C ALA A 314 -6.46 -1.51 19.59
N ILE A 315 -6.05 -0.32 19.14
CA ILE A 315 -6.96 0.82 18.97
C ILE A 315 -7.38 1.01 17.52
N ILE A 316 -6.46 0.89 16.55
CA ILE A 316 -6.77 1.20 15.15
C ILE A 316 -7.31 -0.03 14.43
N PHE A 317 -6.66 -1.19 14.55
CA PHE A 317 -7.09 -2.38 13.83
C PHE A 317 -8.28 -3.08 14.49
N GLU A 318 -8.29 -3.14 15.82
CA GLU A 318 -9.35 -3.84 16.55
C GLU A 318 -10.64 -3.01 16.65
N ALA A 319 -10.56 -1.69 16.81
CA ALA A 319 -11.75 -0.85 16.97
C ALA A 319 -12.48 -0.50 15.67
N LEU A 320 -11.74 -0.37 14.57
CA LEU A 320 -12.26 0.28 13.35
C LEU A 320 -12.66 -0.70 12.25
N ILE A 321 -12.45 -2.00 12.45
CA ILE A 321 -12.62 -3.03 11.42
C ILE A 321 -13.72 -4.03 11.79
N GLN A 322 -14.81 -3.50 12.35
CA GLN A 322 -15.95 -4.27 12.84
C GLN A 322 -17.17 -4.05 11.97
#